data_AF-A0ABD1Q736-F1
#
_entry.id   AF-A0ABD1Q736-F1
#
_cell.length_a   1.000
_cell.length_b   1.000
_cell.length_c   1.000
_cell.angle_alpha   90.00
_cell.angle_beta   90.00
_cell.angle_gamma   90.00
#
_symmetry.space_group_name_H-M   'P 1'
#
loop_
_entity.id
_entity.type
_entity.pdbx_description
1 polymer ?
#
loop_
_entity_poly.entity_id
_entity_poly.type
_entity_poly.pdbx_seq_one_letter_code
_entity_poly.pdbx_strand_id
1 'polypeptide(L)'
;MRTARSTMEFEFIVLDEVGEKAKWLRTFLEDILCWPKPVPAHRHNTIKQLISDDAISDDYIKSKENLADPLTKGLPRDQWKNNAKIAKENRVAQGQDGEMKKHTASSVSFVTTKKRLENDMDHHMSQLELFSHVHKTNHGLGDFIDKKSKRVHDKYKASIEFTYGTDRDAQPEFDPDSWFNAVNGPSKGRIYGFGPRQPVSHVLSTPTSPRRSILAHDIMNNEDVNKLKSELASARNMIEENNERIDNLTVRLERVERNHKVELRDTMRNMLSELNIPNNQFHSSSGSRNNDI
;
A
#
# COMPACT_ATOMS: atom_id res chain seq x y z
N MET A 1 -49.79 -25.33 29.41
CA MET A 1 -48.76 -25.70 30.40
C MET A 1 -48.60 -27.22 30.38
N ARG A 2 -47.39 -27.73 30.13
CA ARG A 2 -47.09 -29.16 30.31
C ARG A 2 -46.97 -29.41 31.82
N THR A 3 -47.77 -30.32 32.38
CA THR A 3 -47.74 -30.65 33.81
C THR A 3 -46.68 -31.71 34.05
N ALA A 4 -45.59 -31.38 34.75
CA ALA A 4 -44.52 -32.30 35.10
C ALA A 4 -44.99 -33.27 36.20
N ARG A 5 -44.62 -34.56 36.10
CA ARG A 5 -44.99 -35.60 37.10
C ARG A 5 -43.82 -35.98 38.01
N SER A 6 -42.63 -35.43 37.77
CA SER A 6 -41.40 -35.66 38.54
C SER A 6 -40.47 -34.44 38.46
N THR A 7 -39.63 -34.27 39.48
CA THR A 7 -38.58 -33.23 39.53
C THR A 7 -37.65 -33.29 38.32
N MET A 8 -37.31 -34.50 37.87
CA MET A 8 -36.43 -34.70 36.70
C MET A 8 -37.10 -34.29 35.39
N GLU A 9 -38.42 -34.51 35.25
CA GLU A 9 -39.16 -34.04 34.08
C GLU A 9 -39.28 -32.51 34.06
N PHE A 10 -39.38 -31.87 35.23
CA PHE A 10 -39.39 -30.42 35.34
C PHE A 10 -38.05 -29.81 34.90
N GLU A 11 -36.92 -30.35 35.38
CA GLU A 11 -35.58 -29.91 34.94
C GLU A 11 -35.39 -30.06 33.43
N PHE A 12 -35.86 -31.17 32.85
CA PHE A 12 -35.77 -31.40 31.41
C PHE A 12 -36.64 -30.42 30.60
N ILE A 13 -37.84 -30.10 31.07
CA ILE A 13 -38.72 -29.09 30.45
C ILE A 13 -38.08 -27.70 30.53
N VAL A 14 -37.49 -27.34 31.67
CA VAL A 14 -36.79 -26.06 31.84
C VAL A 14 -35.60 -25.96 30.89
N LEU A 15 -34.80 -27.02 30.75
CA LEU A 15 -33.67 -27.06 29.83
C LEU A 15 -34.10 -26.99 28.35
N ASP A 16 -35.17 -27.68 27.97
CA ASP A 16 -35.76 -27.61 26.63
C ASP A 16 -36.24 -26.17 26.32
N GLU A 17 -36.95 -25.54 27.26
CA GLU A 17 -37.45 -24.18 27.10
C GLU A 17 -36.33 -23.14 27.02
N VAL A 18 -35.28 -23.30 27.84
CA VAL A 18 -34.07 -22.44 27.77
C VAL A 18 -33.33 -22.65 26.45
N GLY A 19 -33.25 -23.89 25.97
CA GLY A 19 -32.66 -24.24 24.67
C GLY A 19 -33.39 -23.60 23.49
N GLU A 20 -34.73 -23.63 23.51
CA GLU A 20 -35.57 -23.01 22.48
C GLU A 20 -35.46 -21.48 22.51
N LYS A 21 -35.44 -20.86 23.70
CA LYS A 21 -35.19 -19.41 23.84
C LYS A 21 -33.81 -19.01 23.31
N ALA A 22 -32.78 -19.81 23.58
CA ALA A 22 -31.42 -19.54 23.09
C ALA A 22 -31.31 -19.64 21.56
N LYS A 23 -31.95 -20.64 20.94
CA LYS A 23 -32.02 -20.77 19.48
C LYS A 23 -32.77 -19.58 18.87
N TRP A 24 -33.92 -19.22 19.42
CA TRP A 24 -34.70 -18.08 18.97
C TRP A 24 -33.89 -16.77 19.01
N LEU A 25 -33.18 -16.51 20.12
CA LEU A 25 -32.35 -15.32 20.28
C LEU A 25 -31.23 -15.26 19.23
N ARG A 26 -30.59 -16.41 18.95
CA ARG A 26 -29.55 -16.51 17.93
C ARG A 26 -30.09 -16.18 16.53
N THR A 27 -31.22 -16.79 16.14
CA THR A 27 -31.86 -16.52 14.84
C THR A 27 -32.32 -15.07 14.72
N PHE A 28 -32.84 -14.47 15.81
CA PHE A 28 -33.24 -13.07 15.83
C PHE A 28 -32.05 -12.11 15.63
N LEU A 29 -30.91 -12.37 16.29
CA LEU A 29 -29.70 -11.56 16.11
C LEU A 29 -29.08 -11.71 14.71
N GLU A 30 -29.11 -12.92 14.14
CA GLU A 30 -28.68 -13.17 12.76
C GLU A 30 -29.57 -12.44 11.75
N ASP A 31 -30.89 -12.36 11.99
CA ASP A 31 -31.82 -11.62 11.14
C ASP A 31 -31.54 -10.10 11.19
N ILE A 32 -31.31 -9.53 12.38
CA ILE A 32 -30.97 -8.11 12.55
C ILE A 32 -29.76 -7.70 11.71
N LEU A 33 -28.73 -8.55 11.65
CA LEU A 33 -27.52 -8.29 10.85
C LEU A 33 -27.80 -8.28 9.34
N CYS A 34 -28.84 -8.99 8.89
CA CYS A 34 -29.21 -9.10 7.48
C CYS A 34 -30.16 -7.99 7.01
N TRP A 35 -30.51 -7.02 7.86
CA TRP A 35 -31.51 -6.00 7.52
C TRP A 35 -31.02 -5.03 6.43
N PRO A 36 -31.80 -4.81 5.35
CA PRO A 36 -31.48 -3.81 4.34
C PRO A 36 -31.54 -2.41 4.95
N LYS A 37 -30.58 -1.55 4.58
CA LYS A 37 -30.53 -0.14 5.00
C LYS A 37 -31.25 0.73 3.95
N PRO A 38 -32.16 1.64 4.35
CA PRO A 38 -32.53 2.02 5.72
C PRO A 38 -33.52 1.06 6.39
N VAL A 39 -33.42 0.92 7.72
CA VAL A 39 -34.22 -0.01 8.52
C VAL A 39 -35.70 0.44 8.59
N PRO A 40 -36.68 -0.42 8.25
CA PRO A 40 -38.10 -0.10 8.35
C PRO A 40 -38.59 0.19 9.79
N ALA A 41 -39.52 1.14 9.93
CA ALA A 41 -40.03 1.62 11.23
C ALA A 41 -40.68 0.54 12.11
N HIS A 42 -41.32 -0.49 11.53
CA HIS A 42 -41.94 -1.57 12.29
C HIS A 42 -40.92 -2.37 13.12
N ARG A 43 -39.67 -2.46 12.65
CA ARG A 43 -38.58 -3.19 13.32
C ARG A 43 -38.06 -2.45 14.56
N HIS A 44 -38.10 -1.12 14.53
CA HIS A 44 -37.79 -0.30 15.70
C HIS A 44 -38.82 -0.49 16.83
N ASN A 45 -40.09 -0.74 16.50
CA ASN A 45 -41.13 -0.98 17.51
C ASN A 45 -40.98 -2.35 18.18
N THR A 46 -40.60 -3.39 17.43
CA THR A 46 -40.30 -4.72 17.98
C THR A 46 -39.13 -4.68 18.96
N ILE A 47 -38.04 -3.99 18.63
CA ILE A 47 -36.90 -3.85 19.53
C ILE A 47 -37.30 -3.11 20.82
N LYS A 48 -38.13 -2.06 20.72
CA LYS A 48 -38.63 -1.34 21.91
C LYS A 48 -39.50 -2.23 22.82
N GLN A 49 -40.32 -3.11 22.26
CA GLN A 49 -41.10 -4.08 23.03
C GLN A 49 -40.19 -5.07 23.76
N LEU A 50 -39.18 -5.62 23.08
CA LEU A 50 -38.24 -6.57 23.69
C LEU A 50 -37.41 -5.95 24.83
N ILE A 51 -37.11 -4.65 24.77
CA ILE A 51 -36.49 -3.91 25.87
C ILE A 51 -37.49 -3.69 27.00
N SER A 52 -38.74 -3.36 26.69
CA SER A 52 -39.80 -3.16 27.69
C SER A 52 -40.17 -4.44 28.44
N ASP A 53 -40.04 -5.59 27.79
CA ASP A 53 -40.33 -6.91 28.36
C ASP A 53 -39.13 -7.51 29.10
N ASP A 54 -38.05 -6.73 29.31
CA ASP A 54 -36.76 -7.16 29.88
C ASP A 54 -36.10 -8.38 29.19
N ALA A 55 -36.59 -8.75 28.00
CA ALA A 55 -36.06 -9.85 27.19
C ALA A 55 -34.68 -9.49 26.59
N ILE A 56 -34.42 -8.20 26.39
CA ILE A 56 -33.11 -7.68 25.98
C ILE A 56 -32.74 -6.50 26.89
N SER A 57 -31.58 -6.60 27.54
CA SER A 57 -31.05 -5.52 28.37
C SER A 57 -30.59 -4.33 27.51
N ASP A 58 -31.06 -3.13 27.86
CA ASP A 58 -30.56 -1.86 27.28
C ASP A 58 -29.05 -1.69 27.52
N ASP A 59 -28.53 -2.21 28.65
CA ASP A 59 -27.10 -2.23 28.94
C ASP A 59 -26.35 -3.16 27.97
N TYR A 60 -26.94 -4.29 27.58
CA TYR A 60 -26.35 -5.18 26.57
C TYR A 60 -26.33 -4.53 25.18
N ILE A 61 -27.39 -3.82 24.77
CA ILE A 61 -27.46 -3.07 23.50
C ILE A 61 -26.48 -1.88 23.47
N LYS A 62 -26.21 -1.27 24.62
CA LYS A 62 -25.20 -0.20 24.75
C LYS A 62 -23.79 -0.73 24.98
N SER A 63 -23.64 -2.00 25.32
CA SER A 63 -22.34 -2.61 25.61
C SER A 63 -21.44 -2.68 24.37
N LYS A 64 -20.13 -2.68 24.63
CA LYS A 64 -19.11 -2.96 23.62
C LYS A 64 -19.15 -4.41 23.12
N GLU A 65 -19.80 -5.31 23.85
CA GLU A 65 -19.77 -6.76 23.63
C GLU A 65 -20.92 -7.30 22.78
N ASN A 66 -21.88 -6.46 22.40
CA ASN A 66 -22.86 -6.87 21.39
C ASN A 66 -22.28 -6.83 19.98
N LEU A 67 -22.83 -7.69 19.12
CA LEU A 67 -22.42 -7.93 17.73
C LEU A 67 -22.82 -6.79 16.76
N ALA A 68 -23.42 -5.69 17.24
CA ALA A 68 -23.84 -4.60 16.37
C ALA A 68 -22.64 -3.82 15.79
N ASP A 69 -22.75 -3.48 14.51
CA ASP A 69 -21.76 -2.76 13.69
C ASP A 69 -21.16 -1.53 14.43
N PRO A 70 -19.82 -1.42 14.56
CA PRO A 70 -19.15 -0.25 15.12
C PRO A 70 -19.54 1.09 14.45
N LEU A 71 -20.05 1.06 13.21
CA LEU A 71 -20.54 2.24 12.50
C LEU A 71 -21.92 2.74 12.97
N THR A 72 -22.64 1.93 13.75
CA THR A 72 -23.93 2.31 14.38
C THR A 72 -23.78 2.71 15.85
N LYS A 73 -22.68 2.30 16.49
CA LYS A 73 -22.33 2.75 17.84
C LYS A 73 -21.72 4.14 17.70
N GLY A 74 -22.47 5.17 18.11
CA GLY A 74 -21.92 6.53 18.19
C GLY A 74 -20.64 6.51 19.03
N LEU A 75 -19.59 7.20 18.56
CA LEU A 75 -18.34 7.33 19.31
C LEU A 75 -18.67 7.69 20.78
N PRO A 76 -18.06 7.02 21.78
CA PRO A 76 -18.23 7.37 23.18
C PRO A 76 -18.15 8.88 23.37
N ARG A 77 -19.12 9.47 24.09
CA ARG A 77 -19.29 10.93 24.19
C ARG A 77 -17.99 11.67 24.52
N ASP A 78 -17.17 11.07 25.39
CA ASP A 78 -15.88 11.65 25.80
C ASP A 78 -14.81 11.54 24.72
N GLN A 79 -14.77 10.43 23.96
CA GLN A 79 -13.89 10.30 22.81
C GLN A 79 -14.25 11.32 21.72
N TRP A 80 -15.54 11.52 21.45
CA TRP A 80 -16.00 12.54 20.52
C TRP A 80 -15.62 13.96 20.98
N LYS A 81 -15.86 14.29 22.26
CA LYS A 81 -15.48 15.59 22.84
C LYS A 81 -13.97 15.83 22.72
N ASN A 82 -13.16 14.81 23.01
CA ASN A 82 -11.70 14.88 22.88
C ASN A 82 -11.27 15.09 21.43
N ASN A 83 -11.83 14.32 20.48
CA ASN A 83 -11.55 14.49 19.06
C ASN A 83 -11.97 15.88 18.55
N ALA A 84 -13.11 16.39 19.00
CA ALA A 84 -13.59 17.72 18.65
C ALA A 84 -12.68 18.83 19.21
N LYS A 85 -12.19 18.67 20.45
CA LYS A 85 -11.20 19.56 21.08
C LYS A 85 -9.88 19.55 20.29
N ILE A 86 -9.31 18.37 20.03
CA ILE A 86 -8.09 18.20 19.22
C ILE A 86 -8.29 18.82 17.83
N ALA A 87 -9.43 18.59 17.18
CA ALA A 87 -9.73 19.16 15.88
C ALA A 87 -9.82 20.70 15.93
N LYS A 88 -10.39 21.26 17.00
CA LYS A 88 -10.42 22.72 17.22
C LYS A 88 -9.01 23.27 17.42
N GLU A 89 -8.21 22.65 18.27
CA GLU A 89 -6.81 23.01 18.51
C GLU A 89 -6.00 22.96 17.22
N ASN A 90 -6.15 21.89 16.42
CA ASN A 90 -5.51 21.75 15.12
C ASN A 90 -5.96 22.80 14.09
N ARG A 91 -7.21 23.28 14.15
CA ARG A 91 -7.72 24.34 13.25
C ARG A 91 -7.14 25.71 13.57
N VAL A 92 -6.90 26.02 14.85
CA VAL A 92 -6.36 27.31 15.29
C VAL A 92 -4.84 27.31 15.43
N ALA A 93 -4.21 26.14 15.36
CA ALA A 93 -2.76 26.00 15.41
C ALA A 93 -2.09 26.84 14.32
N GLN A 94 -1.12 27.64 14.74
CA GLN A 94 -0.30 28.44 13.83
C GLN A 94 0.67 27.52 13.05
N GLY A 95 0.88 27.84 11.78
CA GLY A 95 1.97 27.27 11.01
C GLY A 95 3.34 27.83 11.44
N GLN A 96 4.40 27.39 10.77
CA GLN A 96 5.76 27.90 10.97
C GLN A 96 5.86 29.42 10.76
N ASP A 97 4.93 30.01 10.01
CA ASP A 97 4.84 31.43 9.68
C ASP A 97 4.12 32.28 10.75
N GLY A 98 3.73 31.68 11.89
CA GLY A 98 2.98 32.39 12.94
C GLY A 98 1.54 32.76 12.54
N GLU A 99 1.05 32.26 11.40
CA GLU A 99 -0.33 32.43 10.95
C GLU A 99 -1.13 31.14 11.03
N MET A 100 -2.44 31.28 11.32
CA MET A 100 -3.39 30.18 11.23
C MET A 100 -3.38 29.61 9.81
N LYS A 101 -3.36 28.28 9.70
CA LYS A 101 -3.33 27.59 8.39
C LYS A 101 -4.63 27.83 7.63
N LYS A 102 -4.59 28.72 6.63
CA LYS A 102 -5.66 28.84 5.65
C LYS A 102 -5.54 27.70 4.64
N HIS A 103 -6.64 27.00 4.39
CA HIS A 103 -6.69 25.98 3.33
C HIS A 103 -7.26 26.64 2.07
N THR A 104 -6.39 27.26 1.28
CA THR A 104 -6.77 27.79 -0.04
C THR A 104 -6.62 26.66 -1.06
N ALA A 105 -7.46 25.63 -0.96
CA ALA A 105 -7.54 24.60 -2.00
C ALA A 105 -8.70 24.97 -2.92
N SER A 106 -8.39 25.54 -4.09
CA SER A 106 -9.38 25.63 -5.17
C SER A 106 -9.81 24.21 -5.57
N SER A 107 -11.03 24.08 -6.09
CA SER A 107 -11.52 22.82 -6.67
C SER A 107 -10.76 22.43 -7.95
N VAL A 108 -9.96 23.35 -8.50
CA VAL A 108 -9.20 23.19 -9.75
C VAL A 108 -7.73 22.95 -9.44
N SER A 109 -7.12 21.95 -10.10
CA SER A 109 -5.71 21.62 -9.93
C SER A 109 -4.77 22.70 -10.52
N PHE A 110 -3.53 22.77 -10.04
CA PHE A 110 -2.49 23.64 -10.62
C PHE A 110 -2.28 23.37 -12.10
N VAL A 111 -2.25 22.10 -12.51
CA VAL A 111 -2.08 21.69 -13.92
C VAL A 111 -3.25 22.20 -14.78
N THR A 112 -4.48 22.08 -14.28
CA THR A 112 -5.66 22.57 -14.99
C THR A 112 -5.67 24.10 -15.08
N THR A 113 -5.28 24.77 -14.01
CA THR A 113 -5.21 26.25 -13.96
C THR A 113 -4.13 26.76 -14.91
N LYS A 114 -2.96 26.11 -14.93
CA LYS A 114 -1.85 26.41 -15.85
C LYS A 114 -2.28 26.33 -17.30
N LYS A 115 -2.88 25.21 -17.73
CA LYS A 115 -3.36 25.04 -19.11
C LYS A 115 -4.38 26.10 -19.54
N ARG A 116 -5.26 26.51 -18.64
CA ARG A 116 -6.25 27.58 -18.93
C ARG A 116 -5.53 28.90 -19.17
N LEU A 117 -4.60 29.26 -18.29
CA LEU A 117 -3.87 30.52 -18.39
C LEU A 117 -2.92 30.56 -19.59
N GLU A 118 -2.27 29.45 -19.94
CA GLU A 118 -1.45 29.36 -21.15
C GLU A 118 -2.28 29.60 -22.42
N ASN A 119 -3.51 29.06 -22.47
CA ASN A 119 -4.43 29.30 -23.58
C ASN A 119 -4.90 30.77 -23.62
N ASP A 120 -5.18 31.37 -22.47
CA ASP A 120 -5.70 32.74 -22.38
C ASP A 120 -4.62 33.81 -22.66
N MET A 121 -3.36 33.52 -22.34
CA MET A 121 -2.25 34.47 -22.40
C MET A 121 -1.29 34.26 -23.59
N ASP A 122 -1.50 33.20 -24.39
CA ASP A 122 -0.63 32.78 -25.51
C ASP A 122 0.87 32.73 -25.13
N HIS A 123 1.15 32.40 -23.86
CA HIS A 123 2.49 32.37 -23.30
C HIS A 123 2.63 31.21 -22.32
N HIS A 124 3.79 30.56 -22.37
CA HIS A 124 4.14 29.46 -21.47
C HIS A 124 4.41 29.98 -20.06
N MET A 125 3.63 29.55 -19.07
CA MET A 125 3.73 30.10 -17.71
C MET A 125 4.78 29.38 -16.86
N SER A 126 5.64 30.18 -16.24
CA SER A 126 6.56 29.70 -15.20
C SER A 126 5.82 29.25 -13.94
N GLN A 127 6.46 28.41 -13.13
CA GLN A 127 5.89 28.00 -11.84
C GLN A 127 5.65 29.20 -10.91
N LEU A 128 6.49 30.24 -10.99
CA LEU A 128 6.39 31.43 -10.14
C LEU A 128 5.16 32.29 -10.48
N GLU A 129 4.86 32.43 -11.78
CA GLU A 129 3.68 33.14 -12.27
C GLU A 129 2.40 32.41 -11.91
N LEU A 130 2.37 31.09 -12.15
CA LEU A 130 1.24 30.25 -11.74
C LEU A 130 1.00 30.36 -10.23
N PHE A 131 2.07 30.29 -9.43
CA PHE A 131 1.98 30.37 -7.99
C PHE A 131 1.46 31.73 -7.51
N SER A 132 1.96 32.83 -8.10
CA SER A 132 1.47 34.19 -7.83
C SER A 132 -0.01 34.33 -8.19
N HIS A 133 -0.42 33.81 -9.34
CA HIS A 133 -1.79 33.91 -9.81
C HIS A 133 -2.79 33.28 -8.83
N VAL A 134 -2.44 32.13 -8.22
CA VAL A 134 -3.36 31.38 -7.34
C VAL A 134 -3.22 31.69 -5.85
N HIS A 135 -2.15 32.38 -5.43
CA HIS A 135 -1.90 32.74 -4.02
C HIS A 135 -1.94 34.24 -3.73
N LYS A 136 -2.14 35.08 -4.75
CA LYS A 136 -2.43 36.49 -4.58
C LYS A 136 -3.89 36.78 -4.88
N THR A 137 -4.39 37.85 -4.29
CA THR A 137 -5.69 38.42 -4.65
C THR A 137 -5.66 38.99 -6.07
N ASN A 138 -6.84 39.17 -6.69
CA ASN A 138 -6.98 39.72 -8.04
C ASN A 138 -6.07 39.03 -9.08
N HIS A 139 -6.04 37.69 -9.07
CA HIS A 139 -5.37 36.90 -10.10
C HIS A 139 -3.86 37.20 -10.26
N GLY A 140 -3.16 37.57 -9.19
CA GLY A 140 -1.73 37.86 -9.21
C GLY A 140 -1.36 39.33 -9.01
N LEU A 141 -2.33 40.25 -9.12
CA LEU A 141 -2.08 41.70 -9.06
C LEU A 141 -2.17 42.29 -7.66
N GLY A 142 -2.81 41.60 -6.72
CA GLY A 142 -2.94 42.08 -5.34
C GLY A 142 -1.95 41.43 -4.38
N ASP A 143 -2.23 41.59 -3.08
CA ASP A 143 -1.41 41.02 -2.01
C ASP A 143 -1.56 39.50 -1.90
N PHE A 144 -0.55 38.86 -1.31
CA PHE A 144 -0.60 37.44 -0.94
C PHE A 144 -1.69 37.16 0.10
N ILE A 145 -2.40 36.05 -0.08
CA ILE A 145 -3.53 35.63 0.75
C ILE A 145 -3.08 35.17 2.15
N ASP A 146 -1.82 34.72 2.27
CA ASP A 146 -1.21 34.22 3.50
C ASP A 146 0.30 34.47 3.55
N LYS A 147 0.88 34.49 4.76
CA LYS A 147 2.34 34.69 4.93
C LYS A 147 3.18 33.55 4.37
N LYS A 148 2.69 32.31 4.41
CA LYS A 148 3.44 31.15 3.92
C LYS A 148 3.67 31.25 2.41
N SER A 149 2.64 31.59 1.64
CA SER A 149 2.76 31.75 0.19
C SER A 149 3.69 32.89 -0.18
N LYS A 150 3.60 34.04 0.51
CA LYS A 150 4.57 35.15 0.35
C LYS A 150 6.01 34.69 0.59
N ARG A 151 6.28 34.04 1.73
CA ARG A 151 7.63 33.55 2.06
C ARG A 151 8.16 32.56 1.02
N VAL A 152 7.33 31.59 0.62
CA VAL A 152 7.73 30.59 -0.38
C VAL A 152 8.06 31.26 -1.71
N HIS A 153 7.21 32.19 -2.17
CA HIS A 153 7.43 32.95 -3.38
C HIS A 153 8.73 33.75 -3.32
N ASP A 154 8.93 34.55 -2.28
CA ASP A 154 10.09 35.43 -2.14
C ASP A 154 11.39 34.63 -2.03
N LYS A 155 11.37 33.52 -1.27
CA LYS A 155 12.54 32.63 -1.11
C LYS A 155 12.87 31.89 -2.41
N TYR A 156 11.87 31.41 -3.14
CA TYR A 156 12.10 30.75 -4.43
C TYR A 156 12.62 31.75 -5.47
N LYS A 157 12.00 32.93 -5.57
CA LYS A 157 12.44 33.99 -6.48
C LYS A 157 13.90 34.36 -6.23
N ALA A 158 14.29 34.59 -4.97
CA ALA A 158 15.67 34.88 -4.62
C ALA A 158 16.64 33.73 -4.98
N SER A 159 16.22 32.46 -4.80
CA SER A 159 17.03 31.28 -5.16
C SER A 159 17.25 31.15 -6.66
N ILE A 160 16.21 31.41 -7.46
CA ILE A 160 16.28 31.39 -8.92
C ILE A 160 17.14 32.54 -9.43
N GLU A 161 16.93 33.76 -8.94
CA GLU A 161 17.74 34.93 -9.33
C GLU A 161 19.21 34.76 -8.93
N PHE A 162 19.49 34.11 -7.80
CA PHE A 162 20.84 33.79 -7.37
C PHE A 162 21.53 32.75 -8.27
N THR A 163 20.81 31.70 -8.68
CA THR A 163 21.38 30.58 -9.45
C THR A 163 21.49 30.89 -10.95
N TYR A 164 20.50 31.56 -11.52
CA TYR A 164 20.35 31.75 -12.97
C TYR A 164 20.45 33.22 -13.41
N GLY A 165 20.59 34.15 -12.47
CA GLY A 165 20.59 35.59 -12.74
C GLY A 165 19.19 36.17 -12.88
N THR A 166 19.11 37.47 -13.19
CA THR A 166 17.85 38.23 -13.27
C THR A 166 17.16 38.14 -14.63
N ASP A 167 17.84 37.61 -15.64
CA ASP A 167 17.28 37.48 -16.99
C ASP A 167 16.22 36.37 -17.03
N ARG A 168 15.00 36.75 -17.43
CA ARG A 168 13.83 35.86 -17.44
C ARG A 168 13.99 34.72 -18.45
N ASP A 169 14.64 34.98 -19.58
CA ASP A 169 14.80 33.98 -20.65
C ASP A 169 15.90 32.94 -20.31
N ALA A 170 16.77 33.27 -19.35
CA ALA A 170 17.82 32.37 -18.85
C ALA A 170 17.36 31.51 -17.66
N GLN A 171 16.20 31.81 -17.07
CA GLN A 171 15.67 31.08 -15.91
C GLN A 171 14.89 29.83 -16.34
N PRO A 172 15.06 28.69 -15.65
CA PRO A 172 14.26 27.51 -15.91
C PRO A 172 12.78 27.73 -15.53
N GLU A 173 11.89 27.06 -16.23
CA GLU A 173 10.45 27.08 -15.93
C GLU A 173 10.13 26.64 -14.49
N PHE A 174 10.89 25.66 -14.00
CA PHE A 174 10.81 25.13 -12.65
C PHE A 174 12.14 24.50 -12.23
N ASP A 175 12.66 24.90 -11.07
CA ASP A 175 13.78 24.25 -10.41
C ASP A 175 13.29 23.52 -9.13
N PRO A 176 13.23 22.17 -9.14
CA PRO A 176 12.76 21.38 -8.02
C PRO A 176 13.52 21.64 -6.72
N ASP A 177 14.84 21.84 -6.79
CA ASP A 177 15.70 21.95 -5.62
C ASP A 177 15.54 23.32 -4.93
N SER A 178 15.54 24.40 -5.72
CA SER A 178 15.18 25.74 -5.22
C SER A 178 13.78 25.76 -4.61
N TRP A 179 12.81 25.09 -5.25
CA TRP A 179 11.43 25.03 -4.72
C TRP A 179 11.37 24.27 -3.40
N PHE A 180 12.04 23.12 -3.33
CA PHE A 180 12.10 22.28 -2.14
C PHE A 180 12.67 23.05 -0.93
N ASN A 181 13.75 23.79 -1.17
CA ASN A 181 14.38 24.64 -0.17
C ASN A 181 13.47 25.80 0.24
N ALA A 182 12.72 26.38 -0.70
CA ALA A 182 11.77 27.45 -0.43
C ALA A 182 10.60 27.02 0.49
N VAL A 183 10.11 25.78 0.31
CA VAL A 183 8.98 25.24 1.10
C VAL A 183 9.37 24.54 2.40
N ASN A 184 10.67 24.49 2.72
CA ASN A 184 11.26 23.75 3.85
C ASN A 184 11.02 22.23 3.79
N GLY A 185 11.10 21.64 2.59
CA GLY A 185 10.96 20.21 2.37
C GLY A 185 9.52 19.66 2.45
N PRO A 186 9.34 18.34 2.41
CA PRO A 186 8.04 17.71 2.30
C PRO A 186 7.37 17.63 3.67
N SER A 187 6.06 17.89 3.70
CA SER A 187 5.23 17.73 4.90
C SER A 187 4.30 16.55 4.71
N LYS A 188 4.42 15.52 5.56
CA LYS A 188 3.62 14.28 5.47
C LYS A 188 3.70 13.63 4.07
N GLY A 189 4.88 13.62 3.45
CA GLY A 189 5.10 13.07 2.12
C GLY A 189 4.52 13.89 0.97
N ARG A 190 4.12 15.15 1.20
CA ARG A 190 3.58 16.06 0.19
C ARG A 190 4.40 17.33 0.11
N ILE A 191 4.60 17.84 -1.09
CA ILE A 191 5.23 19.14 -1.33
C ILE A 191 4.12 20.19 -1.45
N TYR A 192 4.36 21.36 -0.85
CA TYR A 192 3.42 22.48 -0.94
C TYR A 192 3.29 22.98 -2.39
N GLY A 193 2.06 23.21 -2.83
CA GLY A 193 1.73 23.55 -4.22
C GLY A 193 1.47 22.35 -5.13
N PHE A 194 1.72 21.12 -4.66
CA PHE A 194 1.51 19.89 -5.45
C PHE A 194 0.38 19.04 -4.88
N GLY A 195 -0.45 18.51 -5.78
CA GLY A 195 -1.58 17.66 -5.42
C GLY A 195 -1.15 16.28 -4.92
N PRO A 196 -2.05 15.52 -4.28
CA PRO A 196 -1.75 14.15 -3.82
C PRO A 196 -1.38 13.18 -4.96
N ARG A 197 -1.67 13.53 -6.21
CA ARG A 197 -1.28 12.76 -7.42
C ARG A 197 0.11 13.12 -7.96
N GLN A 198 0.78 14.11 -7.37
CA GLN A 198 2.14 14.51 -7.71
C GLN A 198 3.04 14.26 -6.49
N PRO A 199 3.46 13.00 -6.26
CA PRO A 199 4.36 12.67 -5.16
C PRO A 199 5.73 13.34 -5.36
N VAL A 200 6.45 13.51 -4.25
CA VAL A 200 7.78 14.14 -4.20
C VAL A 200 8.75 13.56 -5.25
N SER A 201 8.68 12.24 -5.48
CA SER A 201 9.49 11.54 -6.47
C SER A 201 9.26 11.98 -7.91
N HIS A 202 8.03 12.37 -8.27
CA HIS A 202 7.71 12.89 -9.60
C HIS A 202 8.19 14.33 -9.79
N VAL A 203 8.35 15.09 -8.70
CA VAL A 203 8.82 16.48 -8.73
C VAL A 203 10.35 16.55 -8.73
N LEU A 204 11.02 15.65 -8.00
CA LEU A 204 12.48 15.59 -7.87
C LEU A 204 13.16 14.69 -8.90
N SER A 205 12.42 14.06 -9.83
CA SER A 205 12.94 13.08 -10.79
C SER A 205 13.77 11.95 -10.14
N THR A 206 13.54 11.66 -8.86
CA THR A 206 14.19 10.57 -8.11
C THR A 206 13.17 9.46 -7.85
N PRO A 207 13.46 8.20 -8.22
CA PRO A 207 12.52 7.11 -8.03
C PRO A 207 12.44 6.73 -6.55
N THR A 208 11.61 7.43 -5.78
CA THR A 208 11.29 7.01 -4.42
C THR A 208 9.86 6.50 -4.37
N SER A 209 9.75 5.18 -4.19
CA SER A 209 8.49 4.43 -4.13
C SER A 209 7.59 4.93 -2.97
N PRO A 210 6.25 4.98 -3.11
CA PRO A 210 5.35 5.66 -2.16
C PRO A 210 5.18 5.05 -0.75
N ARG A 211 6.05 4.13 -0.31
CA ARG A 211 5.82 3.30 0.88
C ARG A 211 6.78 3.59 2.04
N ARG A 212 7.05 4.87 2.34
CA ARG A 212 7.88 5.29 3.49
C ARG A 212 7.16 6.31 4.38
N SER A 213 6.07 5.89 5.01
CA SER A 213 5.46 6.63 6.13
C SER A 213 5.43 5.85 7.44
N ILE A 214 6.19 4.76 7.52
CA ILE A 214 6.48 3.99 8.73
C ILE A 214 8.00 3.81 8.68
N LEU A 215 8.71 4.00 9.80
CA LEU A 215 10.19 3.95 9.92
C LEU A 215 10.92 5.28 9.65
N ALA A 216 10.59 6.31 10.43
CA ALA A 216 11.49 7.46 10.63
C ALA A 216 12.55 7.19 11.73
N HIS A 217 12.70 5.94 12.19
CA HIS A 217 13.66 5.56 13.23
C HIS A 217 14.95 4.92 12.67
N ASP A 218 14.98 4.58 11.38
CA ASP A 218 16.08 3.84 10.78
C ASP A 218 16.87 4.72 9.80
N ILE A 219 17.54 5.74 10.34
CA ILE A 219 18.81 6.18 9.74
C ILE A 219 19.81 5.07 10.12
N MET A 220 19.73 3.92 9.45
CA MET A 220 20.73 2.88 9.61
C MET A 220 22.05 3.39 9.04
N ASN A 221 23.09 3.22 9.84
CA ASN A 221 24.41 3.75 9.65
C ASN A 221 25.01 3.31 8.31
N ASN A 222 25.76 4.20 7.67
CA ASN A 222 26.48 3.95 6.42
C ASN A 222 27.39 2.70 6.51
N GLU A 223 27.76 2.31 7.72
CA GLU A 223 28.53 1.13 8.08
C GLU A 223 27.79 -0.19 7.82
N ASP A 224 26.49 -0.27 8.12
CA ASP A 224 25.68 -1.47 7.88
C ASP A 224 25.47 -1.69 6.37
N VAL A 225 25.32 -0.61 5.61
CA VAL A 225 25.23 -0.67 4.14
C VAL A 225 26.53 -1.17 3.53
N ASN A 226 27.67 -0.71 4.03
CA ASN A 226 28.98 -1.18 3.56
C ASN A 226 29.25 -2.63 3.95
N LYS A 227 28.84 -3.05 5.15
CA LYS A 227 28.89 -4.45 5.59
C LYS A 227 28.03 -5.34 4.68
N LEU A 228 26.78 -4.97 4.44
CA LEU A 228 25.89 -5.73 3.54
C LEU A 228 26.43 -5.80 2.10
N LYS A 229 27.07 -4.74 1.59
CA LYS A 229 27.74 -4.77 0.28
C LYS A 229 28.91 -5.77 0.26
N SER A 230 29.69 -5.85 1.33
CA SER A 230 30.79 -6.80 1.45
C SER A 230 30.31 -8.25 1.52
N GLU A 231 29.23 -8.50 2.27
CA GLU A 231 28.59 -9.82 2.36
C GLU A 231 27.98 -10.25 1.02
N LEU A 232 27.34 -9.32 0.30
CA LEU A 232 26.80 -9.57 -1.04
C LEU A 232 27.90 -9.94 -2.04
N ALA A 233 29.06 -9.28 -1.98
CA ALA A 233 30.20 -9.59 -2.83
C ALA A 233 30.79 -10.98 -2.51
N SER A 234 30.91 -11.32 -1.22
CA SER A 234 31.36 -12.66 -0.80
C SER A 234 30.38 -13.75 -1.24
N ALA A 235 29.07 -13.54 -1.08
CA ALA A 235 28.06 -14.48 -1.51
C ALA A 235 28.07 -14.71 -3.03
N ARG A 236 28.29 -13.66 -3.82
CA ARG A 236 28.43 -13.77 -5.28
C ARG A 236 29.62 -14.64 -5.68
N ASN A 237 30.78 -14.44 -5.06
CA ASN A 237 31.96 -15.26 -5.34
C ASN A 237 31.75 -16.73 -4.98
N MET A 238 31.05 -17.00 -3.87
CA MET A 238 30.73 -18.37 -3.45
C MET A 238 29.73 -19.06 -4.40
N ILE A 239 28.77 -18.31 -4.95
CA ILE A 239 27.86 -18.83 -5.99
C ILE A 239 28.66 -19.21 -7.25
N GLU A 240 29.60 -18.36 -7.66
CA GLU A 240 30.44 -18.64 -8.83
C GLU A 240 31.28 -19.91 -8.64
N GLU A 241 31.95 -20.05 -7.49
CA GLU A 241 32.73 -21.25 -7.18
C GLU A 241 31.86 -22.52 -7.13
N ASN A 242 30.64 -22.41 -6.61
CA ASN A 242 29.71 -23.53 -6.59
C ASN A 242 29.22 -23.90 -8.01
N ASN A 243 29.02 -22.92 -8.90
CA ASN A 243 28.68 -23.19 -10.29
C ASN A 243 29.82 -23.96 -10.98
N GLU A 244 31.08 -23.53 -10.80
CA GLU A 244 32.24 -24.26 -11.34
C GLU A 244 32.33 -25.70 -10.80
N ARG A 245 32.02 -25.91 -9.51
CA ARG A 245 31.95 -27.25 -8.91
C ARG A 245 30.83 -28.11 -9.52
N ILE A 246 29.66 -27.52 -9.77
CA ILE A 246 28.54 -28.20 -10.41
C ILE A 246 28.92 -28.61 -11.84
N ASP A 247 29.58 -27.74 -12.60
CA ASP A 247 30.04 -28.06 -13.95
C ASP A 247 31.05 -29.22 -13.94
N ASN A 248 32.00 -29.22 -13.00
CA ASN A 248 32.96 -30.33 -12.86
C ASN A 248 32.27 -31.66 -12.52
N LEU A 249 31.32 -31.64 -11.58
CA LEU A 249 30.56 -32.82 -11.20
C LEU A 249 29.73 -33.37 -12.37
N THR A 250 29.15 -32.48 -13.17
CA THR A 250 28.39 -32.83 -14.38
C THR A 250 29.28 -33.60 -15.37
N VAL A 251 30.47 -33.09 -15.67
CA VAL A 251 31.43 -33.77 -16.56
C VAL A 251 31.87 -35.14 -16.01
N ARG A 252 32.05 -35.25 -14.68
CA ARG A 252 32.41 -36.51 -14.03
C ARG A 252 31.27 -37.54 -14.10
N LEU A 253 30.04 -37.10 -13.91
CA LEU A 253 28.83 -37.94 -14.04
C LEU A 253 28.72 -38.51 -15.45
N GLU A 254 28.83 -37.67 -16.48
CA GLU A 254 28.81 -38.11 -17.88
C GLU A 254 29.91 -39.14 -18.18
N ARG A 255 31.10 -38.97 -17.57
CA ARG A 255 32.19 -39.94 -17.71
C ARG A 255 31.87 -41.28 -17.07
N VAL A 256 31.28 -41.28 -15.87
CA VAL A 256 30.87 -42.52 -15.18
C VAL A 256 29.79 -43.23 -15.98
N GLU A 257 28.79 -42.51 -16.48
CA GLU A 257 27.73 -43.08 -17.32
C GLU A 257 28.27 -43.70 -18.60
N ARG A 258 29.21 -43.02 -19.28
CA ARG A 258 29.88 -43.57 -20.46
C ARG A 258 30.65 -44.84 -20.14
N ASN A 259 31.41 -44.85 -19.04
CA ASN A 259 32.17 -46.02 -18.63
C ASN A 259 31.24 -47.20 -18.32
N HIS A 260 30.17 -46.97 -17.56
CA HIS A 260 29.19 -48.01 -17.22
C HIS A 260 28.52 -48.58 -18.48
N LYS A 261 28.18 -47.73 -19.46
CA LYS A 261 27.63 -48.17 -20.75
C LYS A 261 28.62 -48.99 -21.59
N VAL A 262 29.92 -48.78 -21.42
CA VAL A 262 30.96 -49.59 -22.07
C VAL A 262 31.09 -50.94 -21.35
N GLU A 263 31.20 -50.93 -20.02
CA GLU A 263 31.26 -52.15 -19.20
C GLU A 263 30.05 -53.06 -19.41
N LEU A 264 28.83 -52.50 -19.47
CA LEU A 264 27.62 -53.26 -19.80
C LEU A 264 27.68 -53.87 -21.21
N ARG A 265 28.20 -53.12 -22.20
CA ARG A 265 28.35 -53.66 -23.56
C ARG A 265 29.39 -54.77 -23.62
N ASP A 266 30.48 -54.64 -22.89
CA ASP A 266 31.55 -55.64 -22.86
C ASP A 266 31.12 -56.91 -22.10
N THR A 267 30.41 -56.77 -20.98
CA THR A 267 29.82 -57.90 -20.26
C THR A 267 28.76 -58.63 -21.11
N MET A 268 27.88 -57.90 -21.81
CA MET A 268 26.94 -58.49 -22.77
C MET A 268 27.68 -59.22 -23.90
N ARG A 269 28.75 -58.63 -24.45
CA ARG A 269 29.56 -59.28 -25.50
C ARG A 269 30.20 -60.57 -25.00
N ASN A 270 30.75 -60.57 -23.78
CA ASN A 270 31.35 -61.76 -23.17
C ASN A 270 30.29 -62.85 -22.93
N MET A 271 29.13 -62.51 -22.36
CA MET A 271 28.04 -63.49 -22.18
C MET A 271 27.55 -64.07 -23.52
N LEU A 272 27.44 -63.25 -24.57
CA LEU A 272 27.09 -63.73 -25.91
C LEU A 272 28.15 -64.67 -26.50
N SER A 273 29.43 -64.42 -26.22
CA SER A 273 30.53 -65.30 -26.64
C SER A 273 30.56 -66.63 -25.87
N GLU A 274 30.21 -66.61 -24.57
CA GLU A 274 30.12 -67.82 -23.74
C GLU A 274 28.93 -68.71 -24.11
N LEU A 275 27.84 -68.11 -24.61
CA LEU A 275 26.66 -68.84 -25.09
C LEU A 275 26.83 -69.47 -26.50
N ASN A 276 28.02 -69.36 -27.11
CA ASN A 276 28.38 -69.90 -28.43
C ASN A 276 27.30 -69.63 -29.50
N ILE A 277 26.66 -68.46 -29.45
CA ILE A 277 25.69 -68.02 -30.46
C ILE A 277 26.50 -67.46 -31.63
N PRO A 278 26.53 -68.13 -32.81
CA PRO A 278 27.31 -67.65 -33.95
C PRO A 278 26.81 -66.27 -34.36
N ASN A 279 27.75 -65.31 -34.40
CA ASN A 279 27.56 -63.93 -34.76
C ASN A 279 27.18 -63.82 -36.24
N ASN A 280 25.91 -64.10 -36.55
CA ASN A 280 25.35 -63.95 -37.89
C ASN A 280 24.25 -62.90 -37.87
N GLN A 281 24.48 -61.88 -38.71
CA GLN A 281 23.51 -60.89 -39.19
C GLN A 281 23.10 -59.77 -38.23
N PHE A 282 24.04 -58.86 -37.98
CA PHE A 282 23.74 -57.43 -38.15
C PHE A 282 24.74 -56.84 -39.14
N HIS A 283 24.57 -57.18 -40.42
CA HIS A 283 25.08 -56.35 -41.49
C HIS A 283 24.26 -55.06 -41.52
N SER A 284 24.98 -53.98 -41.24
CA SER A 284 24.68 -52.60 -41.60
C SER A 284 23.86 -52.50 -42.88
N SER A 285 22.55 -52.23 -42.73
CA SER A 285 21.80 -51.55 -43.78
C SER A 285 21.99 -50.05 -43.58
N SER A 286 22.95 -49.53 -44.33
CA SER A 286 23.18 -48.10 -44.56
C SER A 286 21.98 -47.49 -45.28
N GLY A 287 20.97 -47.11 -44.51
CA GLY A 287 19.88 -46.24 -44.97
C GLY A 287 20.33 -44.78 -44.95
N SER A 288 21.12 -44.37 -45.94
CA SER A 288 21.33 -42.96 -46.25
C SER A 288 20.01 -42.34 -46.69
N ARG A 289 19.49 -41.38 -45.92
CA ARG A 289 18.52 -40.39 -46.42
C ARG A 289 18.90 -39.02 -45.87
N ASN A 290 19.45 -38.23 -46.77
CA ASN A 290 19.54 -36.79 -46.72
C ASN A 290 18.14 -36.18 -46.49
N ASN A 291 18.08 -35.06 -45.75
CA ASN A 291 17.69 -33.75 -46.27
C ASN A 291 17.32 -32.81 -45.10
N ASP A 292 18.05 -31.71 -45.02
CA ASP A 292 17.53 -30.33 -45.03
C ASP A 292 16.10 -30.09 -44.51
N ILE A 293 16.00 -29.38 -43.38
CA ILE A 293 15.41 -28.04 -43.19
C ILE A 293 15.74 -27.55 -41.77
#